data_AF-A0A0S8IEE3-F1
#
_entry.id   AF-A0A0S8IEE3-F1
#
_cell.length_a   1.000
_cell.length_b   1.000
_cell.length_c   1.000
_cell.angle_alpha   90.00
_cell.angle_beta   90.00
_cell.angle_gamma   90.00
#
_symmetry.space_group_name_H-M   'P 1'
#
loop_
_entity.id
_entity.type
_entity.pdbx_description
1 polymer ?
#
loop_
_entity_poly.entity_id
_entity_poly.type
_entity_poly.pdbx_seq_one_letter_code
_entity_poly.pdbx_strand_id
1 'polypeptide(L)'
;MPHNRITVTGAYSYLDPEDFTFQTSKNRYNVGLSMYHPLGNNRLEAEIRYNYTGDGYFFDYKSRPFDAFALTDGRISFDFQNIFQISLHGKNLTDTKYKLWHYMWQPGRTFVVRVDTRF
;
A
#
# COMPACT_ATOMS: atom_id res chain seq x y z
N MET A 1 -8.55 -29.14 -6.76
CA MET A 1 -9.01 -28.62 -5.46
C MET A 1 -8.46 -27.22 -5.29
N PRO A 2 -9.17 -26.27 -4.67
CA PRO A 2 -8.56 -24.99 -4.33
C PRO A 2 -7.52 -25.22 -3.22
N HIS A 3 -6.32 -24.68 -3.40
CA HIS A 3 -5.21 -24.83 -2.46
C HIS A 3 -4.91 -23.50 -1.78
N ASN A 4 -4.33 -23.56 -0.58
CA ASN A 4 -3.75 -22.38 0.06
C ASN A 4 -2.71 -21.76 -0.87
N ARG A 5 -2.78 -20.44 -1.05
CA ARG A 5 -1.76 -19.71 -1.82
C ARG A 5 -1.30 -18.53 -1.01
N ILE A 6 0.02 -18.44 -0.85
CA ILE A 6 0.68 -17.27 -0.29
C ILE A 6 1.55 -16.70 -1.41
N THR A 7 1.39 -15.42 -1.70
CA THR A 7 2.19 -14.71 -2.69
C THR A 7 2.92 -13.58 -2.00
N VAL A 8 4.24 -13.54 -2.21
CA VAL A 8 5.09 -12.43 -1.80
C VAL A 8 5.44 -11.63 -3.05
N THR A 9 5.29 -10.32 -2.99
CA THR A 9 5.69 -9.40 -4.06
C THR A 9 6.66 -8.38 -3.49
N GLY A 10 7.68 -8.02 -4.25
CA GLY A 10 8.61 -6.98 -3.85
C GLY A 10 9.11 -6.24 -5.07
N ALA A 11 9.33 -4.94 -4.92
CA ALA A 11 10.02 -4.14 -5.92
C ALA A 11 10.87 -3.09 -5.22
N TYR A 12 12.04 -2.82 -5.80
CA TYR A 12 12.95 -1.77 -5.39
C TYR A 12 13.26 -0.91 -6.61
N SER A 13 13.34 0.40 -6.42
CA SER A 13 13.79 1.34 -7.44
C SER A 13 14.82 2.28 -6.84
N TYR A 14 15.93 2.43 -7.57
CA TYR A 14 16.91 3.49 -7.37
C TYR A 14 16.76 4.53 -8.48
N LEU A 15 16.81 5.80 -8.12
CA LEU A 15 16.82 6.93 -9.05
C LEU A 15 17.95 7.87 -8.66
N ASP A 16 18.86 8.14 -9.59
CA ASP A 16 19.77 9.28 -9.46
C ASP A 16 19.17 10.46 -10.24
N PRO A 17 18.64 11.48 -9.55
CA PRO A 17 17.96 12.58 -10.21
C PRO A 17 18.90 13.53 -10.97
N GLU A 18 20.22 13.41 -10.83
CA GLU A 18 21.20 14.38 -11.33
C GLU A 18 20.74 15.83 -11.04
N ASP A 19 20.40 16.59 -12.09
CA ASP A 19 19.93 17.97 -12.01
C ASP A 19 18.40 18.10 -11.85
N PHE A 20 17.62 17.03 -12.03
CA PHE A 20 16.15 17.05 -11.94
C PHE A 20 15.63 16.39 -10.67
N THR A 21 15.53 17.15 -9.58
CA THR A 21 15.11 16.62 -8.26
C THR A 21 13.61 16.78 -7.96
N PHE A 22 12.79 17.19 -8.93
CA PHE A 22 11.39 17.52 -8.67
C PHE A 22 10.54 16.28 -8.32
N GLN A 23 10.02 16.23 -7.09
CA GLN A 23 9.20 15.12 -6.57
C GLN A 23 9.87 13.73 -6.67
N THR A 24 11.21 13.71 -6.61
CA THR A 24 11.98 12.47 -6.69
C THR A 24 12.40 12.01 -5.30
N SER A 25 12.32 10.70 -5.07
CA SER A 25 13.00 10.00 -3.98
C SER A 25 14.02 9.05 -4.58
N LYS A 26 15.24 9.04 -4.05
CA LYS A 26 16.32 8.21 -4.60
C LYS A 26 16.06 6.72 -4.40
N ASN A 27 15.44 6.36 -3.27
CA ASN A 27 15.24 4.98 -2.88
C ASN A 27 13.77 4.75 -2.58
N ARG A 28 13.14 3.83 -3.31
CA ARG A 28 11.78 3.40 -3.02
C ARG A 28 11.73 1.89 -3.06
N TYR A 29 10.94 1.31 -2.17
CA TYR A 29 10.59 -0.09 -2.27
C TYR A 29 9.18 -0.34 -1.78
N ASN A 30 8.59 -1.40 -2.29
CA ASN A 30 7.35 -1.95 -1.79
C ASN A 30 7.51 -3.44 -1.57
N VAL A 31 6.88 -3.93 -0.51
CA VAL A 31 6.79 -5.35 -0.19
C VAL A 31 5.33 -5.65 0.10
N GLY A 32 4.82 -6.73 -0.47
CA GLY A 32 3.45 -7.18 -0.31
C GLY A 32 3.42 -8.65 0.05
N LEU A 33 2.54 -9.01 0.97
CA LEU A 33 2.17 -10.38 1.25
C LEU A 33 0.66 -10.51 1.02
N SER A 34 0.26 -11.46 0.20
CA SER A 34 -1.15 -11.81 0.00
C SER A 34 -1.37 -13.28 0.29
N MET A 35 -2.48 -13.57 0.94
CA MET A 35 -2.91 -14.91 1.30
C MET A 35 -4.28 -15.18 0.72
N TYR A 36 -4.45 -16.39 0.22
CA TYR A 36 -5.69 -17.00 -0.21
C TYR A 36 -5.89 -18.29 0.60
N HIS A 37 -7.03 -18.40 1.26
CA HIS A 37 -7.39 -19.58 2.05
C HIS A 37 -8.82 -20.04 1.68
N PRO A 38 -8.99 -21.21 1.04
CA PRO A 38 -10.31 -21.77 0.77
C PRO A 38 -10.94 -22.34 2.04
N LEU A 39 -12.23 -22.06 2.23
CA LEU A 39 -13.05 -22.51 3.36
C LEU A 39 -14.30 -23.22 2.82
N GLY A 40 -14.10 -24.41 2.24
CA GLY A 40 -15.15 -25.13 1.51
C GLY A 40 -15.55 -24.36 0.25
N ASN A 41 -16.81 -23.95 0.16
CA ASN A 41 -17.32 -23.11 -0.93
C ASN A 41 -17.02 -21.61 -0.73
N ASN A 42 -16.50 -21.23 0.45
CA ASN A 42 -16.13 -19.85 0.76
C ASN A 42 -14.63 -19.63 0.60
N ARG A 43 -14.21 -18.38 0.69
CA ARG A 43 -12.81 -17.99 0.60
C ARG A 43 -12.50 -16.82 1.51
N LEU A 44 -11.37 -16.91 2.19
CA LEU A 44 -10.74 -15.80 2.90
C LEU A 44 -9.52 -15.32 2.10
N GLU A 45 -9.41 -14.01 1.94
CA GLU A 45 -8.24 -13.34 1.38
C GLU A 45 -7.71 -12.31 2.37
N ALA A 46 -6.40 -12.25 2.54
CA ALA A 46 -5.74 -11.22 3.31
C ALA A 46 -4.57 -10.64 2.52
N GLU A 47 -4.28 -9.37 2.70
CA GLU A 47 -3.15 -8.70 2.09
C GLU A 47 -2.59 -7.67 3.06
N ILE A 48 -1.26 -7.58 3.12
CA ILE A 48 -0.54 -6.49 3.77
C ILE A 48 0.52 -5.97 2.81
N ARG A 49 0.64 -4.65 2.70
CA ARG A 49 1.66 -4.00 1.87
C ARG A 49 2.41 -2.99 2.70
N TYR A 50 3.71 -2.97 2.55
CA TYR A 50 4.61 -1.98 3.13
C TYR A 50 5.24 -1.20 1.97
N ASN A 51 5.06 0.12 1.97
CA ASN A 51 5.62 1.01 0.96
C ASN A 51 6.55 2.00 1.64
N TYR A 52 7.82 1.98 1.26
CA TYR A 52 8.81 2.94 1.71
C TYR A 52 9.16 3.91 0.60
N THR A 53 9.18 5.20 0.95
CA THR A 53 9.72 6.26 0.11
C THR A 53 10.82 6.93 0.92
N GLY A 54 12.05 6.87 0.42
CA GLY A 54 13.20 7.54 1.02
C GLY A 54 13.05 9.06 0.99
N ASP A 55 14.01 9.73 1.58
CA ASP A 55 14.14 11.17 1.49
C ASP A 55 14.24 11.62 0.02
N GLY A 56 13.85 12.86 -0.21
CA GLY A 56 13.76 13.41 -1.55
C GLY A 56 13.51 14.89 -1.54
N TYR A 57 13.22 15.46 -2.70
CA TYR A 57 13.00 16.89 -2.86
C TYR A 57 11.63 17.16 -3.46
N PHE A 58 10.95 18.19 -2.96
CA PHE A 58 9.67 18.62 -3.53
C PHE A 58 9.85 19.51 -4.77
N PHE A 59 10.99 20.18 -4.89
CA PHE A 59 11.32 21.12 -5.96
C PHE A 59 12.78 20.97 -6.38
N ASP A 60 13.19 21.68 -7.44
CA ASP A 60 14.58 21.82 -7.90
C ASP A 60 15.50 22.55 -6.89
N TYR A 61 14.92 23.06 -5.80
CA TYR A 61 15.68 23.64 -4.71
C TYR A 61 16.06 22.55 -3.70
N LYS A 62 17.36 22.24 -3.62
CA LYS A 62 17.99 21.40 -2.57
C LYS A 62 17.65 21.83 -1.12
N SER A 63 16.93 22.93 -0.93
CA SER A 63 16.69 23.60 0.35
C SER A 63 15.49 23.09 1.15
N ARG A 64 14.58 22.30 0.56
CA ARG A 64 13.41 21.74 1.28
C ARG A 64 13.19 20.26 0.94
N PRO A 65 14.04 19.36 1.45
CA PRO A 65 13.80 17.94 1.32
C PRO A 65 12.53 17.53 2.08
N PHE A 66 11.92 16.43 1.65
CA PHE A 66 10.90 15.75 2.43
C PHE A 66 11.51 14.56 3.14
N ASP A 67 11.04 14.33 4.36
CA ASP A 67 11.52 13.22 5.18
C ASP A 67 11.01 11.90 4.60
N ALA A 68 11.87 10.89 4.66
CA ALA A 68 11.49 9.53 4.32
C ALA A 68 10.26 9.09 5.13
N PHE A 69 9.36 8.35 4.50
CA PHE A 69 8.18 7.82 5.15
C PHE A 69 7.87 6.40 4.69
N ALA A 70 7.19 5.69 5.56
CA ALA A 70 6.69 4.35 5.28
C ALA A 70 5.20 4.26 5.59
N LEU A 71 4.48 3.60 4.68
CA LEU A 71 3.05 3.36 4.79
C LEU A 71 2.79 1.87 4.78
N THR A 72 2.06 1.40 5.79
CA THR A 72 1.55 0.03 5.82
C THR A 72 0.07 0.04 5.48
N ASP A 73 -0.32 -0.72 4.47
CA ASP A 73 -1.70 -0.90 4.06
C ASP A 73 -2.11 -2.35 4.28
N GLY A 74 -3.40 -2.59 4.50
CA GLY A 74 -3.93 -3.94 4.65
C GLY A 74 -5.31 -4.10 4.04
N ARG A 75 -5.63 -5.32 3.65
CA ARG A 75 -6.96 -5.73 3.21
C ARG A 75 -7.28 -7.10 3.81
N ILE A 76 -8.49 -7.27 4.31
CA ILE A 76 -9.06 -8.59 4.57
C ILE A 76 -10.38 -8.69 3.83
N SER A 77 -10.66 -9.84 3.24
CA SER A 77 -11.87 -10.07 2.49
C SER A 77 -12.38 -11.48 2.67
N PHE A 78 -13.70 -11.60 2.79
CA PHE A 78 -14.41 -12.87 2.83
C PHE A 78 -15.37 -12.92 1.65
N ASP A 79 -15.24 -13.96 0.84
CA ASP A 79 -16.11 -14.25 -0.30
C ASP A 79 -16.98 -15.46 0.06
N PHE A 80 -18.30 -15.26 0.03
CA PHE A 80 -19.27 -16.28 0.33
C PHE A 80 -19.83 -16.87 -0.96
N GLN A 81 -19.38 -18.09 -1.27
CA GLN A 81 -19.86 -18.90 -2.38
C GLN A 81 -19.84 -18.19 -3.75
N ASN A 82 -18.95 -17.23 -3.97
CA ASN A 82 -18.93 -16.35 -5.14
C ASN A 82 -20.18 -15.48 -5.35
N ILE A 83 -21.10 -15.41 -4.39
CA ILE A 83 -22.34 -14.63 -4.46
C ILE A 83 -22.11 -13.21 -3.95
N PHE A 84 -21.47 -13.08 -2.79
CA PHE A 84 -21.13 -11.79 -2.24
C PHE A 84 -19.74 -11.80 -1.61
N GLN A 85 -19.09 -10.65 -1.62
CA GLN A 85 -17.78 -10.42 -1.04
C GLN A 85 -17.84 -9.23 -0.10
N ILE A 86 -17.39 -9.42 1.14
CA ILE A 86 -17.18 -8.34 2.10
C ILE A 86 -15.69 -8.12 2.23
N SER A 87 -15.26 -6.87 2.28
CA SER A 87 -13.86 -6.53 2.50
C SER A 87 -13.69 -5.30 3.38
N LEU A 88 -12.65 -5.34 4.21
CA LEU A 88 -12.16 -4.20 4.98
C LEU A 88 -10.79 -3.84 4.45
N HIS A 89 -10.64 -2.59 4.04
CA HIS A 89 -9.39 -2.01 3.55
C HIS A 89 -8.93 -0.98 4.57
N GLY A 90 -7.68 -1.08 5.00
CA GLY A 90 -7.02 -0.07 5.82
C GLY A 90 -5.83 0.50 5.09
N LYS A 91 -5.75 1.83 5.03
CA LYS A 91 -4.61 2.56 4.46
C LYS A 91 -3.88 3.31 5.57
N ASN A 92 -2.56 3.39 5.47
CA ASN A 92 -1.72 4.04 6.48
C ASN A 92 -2.04 3.51 7.91
N LEU A 93 -2.02 2.19 8.08
CA LEU A 93 -2.37 1.48 9.32
C LEU A 93 -1.54 1.91 10.53
N THR A 94 -0.36 2.51 10.33
CA THR A 94 0.50 3.05 11.37
C THR A 94 0.17 4.50 11.74
N ASP A 95 -0.77 5.14 11.04
CA ASP A 95 -1.10 6.57 11.17
C ASP A 95 0.14 7.47 11.02
N THR A 96 1.04 7.10 10.09
CA THR A 96 2.26 7.85 9.80
C THR A 96 1.88 9.24 9.30
N LYS A 97 2.48 10.28 9.87
CA LYS A 97 2.36 11.66 9.36
C LYS A 97 3.39 11.85 8.25
N TYR A 98 2.92 12.19 7.05
CA TYR A 98 3.79 12.35 5.89
C TYR A 98 3.26 13.41 4.92
N LYS A 99 4.13 13.85 4.02
CA LYS A 99 3.84 14.84 2.99
C LYS A 99 4.29 14.28 1.64
N LEU A 100 3.39 14.28 0.66
CA LEU A 100 3.74 14.05 -0.74
C LEU A 100 4.05 15.36 -1.48
N TRP A 101 3.71 16.49 -0.86
CA TRP A 101 4.08 17.82 -1.34
C TRP A 101 4.36 18.75 -0.17
N HIS A 102 5.27 19.70 -0.38
CA HIS A 102 5.68 20.79 0.50
C HIS A 102 4.65 21.24 1.55
N TYR A 103 3.43 21.55 1.14
CA TYR A 103 2.42 22.14 2.01
C TYR A 103 1.26 21.21 2.35
N MET A 104 1.25 19.99 1.82
CA MET A 104 0.08 19.11 1.90
C MET A 104 0.41 17.87 2.72
N TRP A 105 0.04 17.93 4.00
CA TRP A 105 -0.10 16.74 4.83
C TRP A 105 -1.08 15.80 4.17
N GLN A 106 -0.68 14.53 4.08
CA GLN A 106 -1.53 13.52 3.49
C GLN A 106 -2.48 12.94 4.53
N PRO A 107 -3.58 12.29 4.08
CA PRO A 107 -4.50 11.62 4.98
C PRO A 107 -3.77 10.66 5.93
N GLY A 108 -4.18 10.68 7.19
CA GLY A 108 -3.78 9.70 8.20
C GLY A 108 -4.38 8.33 7.91
N ARG A 109 -4.55 7.53 8.95
CA ARG A 109 -5.18 6.21 8.85
C ARG A 109 -6.60 6.33 8.31
N THR A 110 -6.93 5.53 7.30
CA THR A 110 -8.29 5.46 6.74
C THR A 110 -8.76 4.02 6.60
N PHE A 111 -10.06 3.83 6.73
CA PHE A 111 -10.71 2.52 6.60
C PHE A 111 -11.88 2.61 5.64
N VAL A 112 -12.02 1.58 4.81
CA VAL A 112 -13.16 1.43 3.89
C VAL A 112 -13.70 0.01 4.04
N VAL A 113 -15.00 -0.07 4.30
CA VAL A 113 -15.74 -1.33 4.21
C VAL A 113 -16.42 -1.36 2.85
N ARG A 114 -16.28 -2.47 2.14
CA ARG A 114 -16.88 -2.68 0.82
C ARG A 114 -17.65 -4.00 0.81
N VAL A 115 -18.85 -3.96 0.25
CA VAL A 115 -19.70 -5.13 0.01
C VAL A 115 -19.98 -5.17 -1.49
N ASP A 116 -19.59 -6.26 -2.14
CA ASP A 116 -19.84 -6.52 -3.56
C ASP A 116 -20.78 -7.73 -3.68
N THR A 117 -21.80 -7.62 -4.52
CA THR A 117 -22.71 -8.72 -4.86
C THR A 117 -22.55 -9.07 -6.33
N ARG A 118 -22.61 -10.35 -6.67
CA ARG A 118 -22.55 -10.86 -8.05
C ARG A 118 -23.89 -11.53 -8.34
N PHE A 119 -24.62 -11.01 -9.34
CA PHE A 119 -25.89 -11.55 -9.83
C PHE A 119 -25.72 -12.11 -11.22
#